data_AF-A0A8S1NFF7-F1
#
_entry.id   AF-A0A8S1NFF7-F1
#
_cell.length_a   1.000
_cell.length_b   1.000
_cell.length_c   1.000
_cell.angle_alpha   90.00
_cell.angle_beta   90.00
_cell.angle_gamma   90.00
#
_symmetry.space_group_name_H-M   'P 1'
#
loop_
_entity.id
_entity.type
_entity.pdbx_description
1 polymer ?
#
loop_
_entity_poly.entity_id
_entity_poly.type
_entity_poly.pdbx_seq_one_letter_code
_entity_poly.pdbx_strand_id
1 'polypeptide(L)'
;MRFQRLTLDESGFNFNLFHFLLLQDPIFKNKIKIDIPDTIQIIQGQPYFWYFSHNSQIMRKSKSKLNWEDILNEFITDKEDQHSICAIWINKSKNLTTFEYLSQHLLYQFLTLKIPDNTKGYLQRFVYPKSSCNEVIKCTWTNNLCFFECFSNQYQIKFSKADIYQRAVTF
;
A
#
# COMPACT_ATOMS: atom_id res chain seq x y z
N MET A 1 13.09 21.95 -18.01
CA MET A 1 12.69 20.60 -17.56
C MET A 1 11.63 20.08 -18.50
N ARG A 2 11.88 18.98 -19.23
CA ARG A 2 10.86 18.30 -20.03
C ARG A 2 10.04 17.42 -19.08
N PHE A 3 8.80 17.82 -18.78
CA PHE A 3 7.84 16.93 -18.15
C PHE A 3 7.48 15.85 -19.18
N GLN A 4 8.03 14.64 -19.02
CA GLN A 4 7.48 13.48 -19.71
C GLN A 4 6.05 13.30 -19.22
N ARG A 5 5.07 13.31 -20.14
CA ARG A 5 3.71 12.87 -19.85
C ARG A 5 3.79 11.41 -19.44
N LEU A 6 3.73 11.15 -18.14
CA LEU A 6 3.49 9.82 -17.61
C LEU A 6 2.03 9.52 -17.93
N THR A 7 1.79 8.57 -18.83
CA THR A 7 0.47 7.96 -19.00
C THR A 7 0.07 7.39 -17.65
N LEU A 8 -1.04 7.86 -17.08
CA LEU A 8 -1.63 7.24 -15.91
C LEU A 8 -1.96 5.80 -16.33
N ASP A 9 -1.25 4.85 -15.74
CA ASP A 9 -1.55 3.45 -15.99
C ASP A 9 -3.00 3.21 -15.54
N GLU A 10 -3.84 2.72 -16.45
CA GLU A 10 -5.24 2.33 -16.17
C GLU A 10 -5.35 1.23 -15.10
N SER A 11 -4.22 0.67 -14.69
CA SER A 11 -4.07 -0.42 -13.74
C SER A 11 -4.04 0.05 -12.28
N GLY A 12 -5.08 0.77 -11.83
CA GLY A 12 -5.53 0.92 -10.43
C GLY A 12 -4.57 1.42 -9.33
N PHE A 13 -3.27 1.52 -9.58
CA PHE A 13 -2.23 1.87 -8.61
C PHE A 13 -1.11 2.65 -9.29
N ASN A 14 -0.78 3.81 -8.75
CA ASN A 14 0.28 4.66 -9.27
C ASN A 14 1.59 4.40 -8.52
N PHE A 15 2.50 3.67 -9.16
CA PHE A 15 3.81 3.32 -8.59
C PHE A 15 4.72 4.54 -8.33
N ASN A 16 4.41 5.71 -8.90
CA ASN A 16 5.17 6.93 -8.65
C ASN A 16 4.56 7.79 -7.54
N LEU A 17 3.37 7.44 -7.03
CA LEU A 17 2.62 8.26 -6.07
C LEU A 17 3.44 8.59 -4.83
N PHE A 18 4.02 7.60 -4.16
CA PHE A 18 4.80 7.83 -2.93
C PHE A 18 6.05 8.68 -3.16
N HIS A 19 6.67 8.53 -4.33
CA HIS A 19 7.79 9.38 -4.70
C HIS A 19 7.32 10.83 -4.89
N PHE A 20 6.22 11.06 -5.59
CA PHE A 20 5.68 12.40 -5.80
C PHE A 20 5.20 13.05 -4.50
N LEU A 21 4.56 12.31 -3.61
CA LEU A 21 4.12 12.83 -2.32
C LEU A 21 5.32 13.16 -1.40
N LEU A 22 6.49 12.54 -1.60
CA LEU A 22 7.72 12.87 -0.89
C LEU A 22 8.39 14.14 -1.45
N LEU A 23 8.21 14.44 -2.74
CA LEU A 23 8.76 15.64 -3.36
C LEU A 23 8.04 16.87 -2.78
N GLN A 24 8.83 17.87 -2.37
CA GLN A 24 8.30 19.14 -1.93
C GLN A 24 8.04 20.05 -3.12
N ASP A 25 6.92 20.77 -3.09
CA ASP A 25 6.65 21.83 -4.06
C ASP A 25 7.69 22.95 -3.88
N PRO A 26 8.54 23.23 -4.89
CA PRO A 26 9.59 24.24 -4.76
C PRO A 26 9.03 25.67 -4.72
N ILE A 27 7.81 25.89 -5.21
CA ILE A 27 7.18 27.21 -5.35
C ILE A 27 6.34 27.51 -4.13
N PHE A 28 5.42 26.62 -3.78
CA PHE A 28 4.44 26.89 -2.73
C PHE A 28 4.91 26.41 -1.34
N LYS A 29 5.96 25.58 -1.27
CA LYS A 29 6.44 24.90 -0.04
C LYS A 29 5.30 24.21 0.75
N ASN A 30 4.16 23.97 0.11
CA ASN A 30 3.01 23.38 0.72
C ASN A 30 3.32 21.92 0.99
N LYS A 31 3.42 21.58 2.29
CA LYS A 31 3.52 20.19 2.72
C LYS A 31 2.11 19.64 2.75
N ILE A 32 1.79 18.80 1.76
CA ILE A 32 0.56 17.99 1.80
C ILE A 32 0.62 17.18 3.10
N LYS A 33 -0.39 17.36 3.96
CA LYS A 33 -0.52 16.58 5.18
C LYS A 33 -1.31 15.33 4.87
N ILE A 34 -0.62 14.21 4.77
CA ILE A 34 -1.24 12.92 4.46
C ILE A 34 -0.52 11.81 5.21
N ASP A 35 -1.31 10.91 5.79
CA ASP A 35 -0.82 9.69 6.38
C ASP A 35 -0.94 8.55 5.36
N ILE A 36 0.18 7.86 5.13
CA ILE A 36 0.24 6.66 4.30
C ILE A 36 0.55 5.46 5.19
N PRO A 37 0.10 4.26 4.82
CA PRO A 37 0.64 3.04 5.39
C PRO A 37 2.13 2.89 5.08
N ASP A 38 2.84 2.23 5.99
CA ASP A 38 4.17 1.70 5.76
C ASP A 38 4.22 0.93 4.45
N THR A 39 4.99 1.44 3.50
CA THR A 39 5.01 0.94 2.13
C THR A 39 6.45 0.76 1.67
N ILE A 40 6.81 -0.47 1.35
CA ILE A 40 8.15 -0.87 0.96
C ILE A 40 8.16 -1.14 -0.55
N GLN A 41 8.97 -0.39 -1.27
CA GLN A 41 9.26 -0.67 -2.67
C GLN A 41 10.26 -1.82 -2.75
N ILE A 42 9.90 -2.88 -3.47
CA ILE A 42 10.77 -4.00 -3.77
C ILE A 42 11.22 -3.88 -5.23
N ILE A 43 12.53 -3.92 -5.45
CA ILE A 43 13.15 -3.89 -6.78
C ILE A 43 14.18 -5.03 -6.83
N GLN A 44 14.07 -5.86 -7.86
CA GLN A 44 14.95 -7.02 -8.05
C GLN A 44 14.96 -7.97 -6.84
N GLY A 45 13.78 -8.20 -6.26
CA GLY A 45 13.63 -9.06 -5.09
C GLY A 45 14.23 -8.51 -3.80
N GLN A 46 14.69 -7.25 -3.78
CA GLN A 46 15.28 -6.60 -2.60
C GLN A 46 14.50 -5.35 -2.17
N PRO A 47 14.44 -5.04 -0.87
CA PRO A 47 13.78 -3.83 -0.38
C PRO A 47 14.62 -2.61 -0.75
N TYR A 48 14.04 -1.69 -1.51
CA TYR A 48 14.74 -0.54 -2.06
C TYR A 48 14.45 0.75 -1.30
N PHE A 49 13.16 1.06 -1.09
CA PHE A 49 12.71 2.20 -0.30
C PHE A 49 11.60 1.78 0.65
N TRP A 50 11.57 2.38 1.84
CA TRP A 50 10.46 2.23 2.80
C TRP A 50 9.92 3.60 3.12
N TYR A 51 8.70 3.86 2.63
CA TYR A 51 7.93 5.06 2.86
C TYR A 51 7.03 4.87 4.08
N PHE A 52 7.00 5.85 4.96
CA PHE A 52 6.14 5.86 6.14
C PHE A 52 5.70 7.29 6.43
N SER A 53 4.61 7.45 7.18
CA SER A 53 4.20 8.78 7.66
C SER A 53 4.62 9.03 9.09
N HIS A 54 5.09 10.25 9.35
CA HIS A 54 5.34 10.76 10.68
C HIS A 54 4.82 12.19 10.76
N ASN A 55 3.89 12.45 11.70
CA ASN A 55 3.20 13.74 11.84
C ASN A 55 2.54 14.20 10.51
N SER A 56 1.86 13.28 9.82
CA SER A 56 1.23 13.49 8.51
C SER A 56 2.17 13.99 7.42
N GLN A 57 3.47 13.71 7.55
CA GLN A 57 4.47 13.93 6.49
C GLN A 57 5.07 12.60 6.08
N ILE A 58 5.18 12.39 4.78
CA ILE A 58 5.82 11.20 4.23
C ILE A 58 7.32 11.33 4.39
N MET A 59 7.92 10.30 4.95
CA MET A 59 9.35 10.16 5.16
C MET A 59 9.84 8.84 4.58
N ARG A 60 11.16 8.68 4.49
CA ARG A 60 11.81 7.45 4.02
C ARG A 60 12.75 6.93 5.10
N LYS A 61 12.66 5.64 5.45
CA LYS A 61 13.60 5.02 6.41
C LYS A 61 15.03 4.97 5.81
N SER A 62 16.02 4.91 6.69
CA SER A 62 17.42 4.71 6.30
C SER A 62 17.64 3.32 5.70
N LYS A 63 18.66 3.18 4.85
CA LYS A 63 19.00 1.90 4.22
C LYS A 63 19.34 0.80 5.24
N SER A 64 19.88 1.17 6.40
CA SER A 64 20.20 0.23 7.49
C SER A 64 18.99 -0.50 8.07
N LYS A 65 17.79 0.09 7.97
CA LYS A 65 16.52 -0.48 8.46
C LYS A 65 15.72 -1.20 7.36
N LEU A 66 16.32 -1.47 6.20
CA LEU A 66 15.72 -2.20 5.08
C LEU A 66 16.13 -3.69 5.10
N ASN A 67 16.11 -4.33 6.26
CA ASN A 67 16.28 -5.78 6.35
C ASN A 67 14.92 -6.46 6.55
N TRP A 68 14.82 -7.73 6.16
CA TRP A 68 13.55 -8.47 6.18
C TRP A 68 13.02 -8.71 7.58
N GLU A 69 13.90 -8.83 8.58
CA GLU A 69 13.53 -9.05 9.97
C GLU A 69 12.82 -7.82 10.57
N ASP A 70 13.38 -6.62 10.34
CA ASP A 70 12.78 -5.35 10.77
C ASP A 70 11.44 -5.11 10.07
N ILE A 71 11.35 -5.41 8.77
CA ILE A 71 10.11 -5.32 8.00
C ILE A 71 9.04 -6.24 8.59
N LEU A 72 9.39 -7.51 8.83
CA LEU A 72 8.49 -8.50 9.40
C LEU A 72 8.01 -8.06 10.79
N ASN A 73 8.91 -7.60 11.64
CA ASN A 73 8.61 -7.16 13.01
C ASN A 73 7.66 -5.94 13.02
N GLU A 74 7.86 -4.97 12.13
CA GLU A 74 7.02 -3.76 12.01
C GLU A 74 5.64 -4.03 11.38
N PHE A 75 5.53 -5.07 10.56
CA PHE A 75 4.26 -5.44 9.92
C PHE A 75 3.40 -6.36 10.80
N ILE A 76 3.99 -7.00 11.82
CA ILE A 76 3.34 -7.95 12.73
C ILE A 76 3.20 -7.38 14.16
N THR A 77 3.59 -6.12 14.40
CA THR A 77 3.87 -5.60 15.76
C THR A 77 2.68 -5.63 16.73
N ASP A 78 1.44 -5.58 16.25
CA ASP A 78 0.26 -5.64 17.10
C ASP A 78 -0.05 -7.10 17.49
N LYS A 79 0.70 -7.62 18.47
CA LYS A 79 0.45 -8.96 19.06
C LYS A 79 -0.90 -9.08 19.76
N GLU A 80 -1.51 -7.96 20.14
CA GLU A 80 -2.83 -7.92 20.79
C GLU A 80 -3.98 -8.00 19.79
N ASP A 81 -3.75 -7.56 18.55
CA ASP A 81 -4.76 -7.64 17.52
C ASP A 81 -4.61 -8.94 16.72
N GLN A 82 -5.66 -9.76 16.78
CA GLN A 82 -5.83 -10.97 15.95
C GLN A 82 -6.16 -10.59 14.49
N HIS A 83 -5.32 -9.75 13.89
CA HIS A 83 -5.48 -9.25 12.55
C HIS A 83 -5.15 -10.35 11.53
N SER A 84 -6.18 -10.82 10.80
CA SER A 84 -6.03 -11.90 9.80
C SER A 84 -5.17 -11.52 8.58
N ILE A 85 -4.99 -10.23 8.32
CA ILE A 85 -4.27 -9.63 7.19
C ILE A 85 -3.23 -8.67 7.74
N CYS A 86 -1.97 -8.82 7.33
CA CYS A 86 -0.86 -7.99 7.78
C CYS A 86 -0.37 -7.04 6.67
N ALA A 87 -0.39 -7.51 5.42
CA ALA A 87 0.18 -6.77 4.30
C ALA A 87 -0.61 -6.99 3.00
N ILE A 88 -0.37 -6.12 2.03
CA ILE A 88 -0.79 -6.25 0.64
C ILE A 88 0.47 -6.24 -0.22
N TRP A 89 0.66 -7.28 -1.02
CA TRP A 89 1.66 -7.30 -2.07
C TRP A 89 1.05 -6.81 -3.38
N ILE A 90 1.63 -5.73 -3.91
CA ILE A 90 1.17 -5.02 -5.09
C ILE A 90 2.23 -5.18 -6.18
N ASN A 91 1.95 -6.04 -7.15
CA ASN A 91 2.87 -6.35 -8.23
C ASN A 91 2.36 -5.79 -9.55
N LYS A 92 3.27 -5.29 -10.39
CA LYS A 92 2.97 -4.97 -11.79
C LYS A 92 3.73 -5.93 -12.68
N SER A 93 3.01 -6.90 -13.25
CA SER A 93 3.55 -7.82 -14.24
C SER A 93 2.99 -7.47 -15.61
N LYS A 94 3.88 -7.11 -16.55
CA LYS A 94 3.53 -6.64 -17.89
C LYS A 94 2.58 -5.42 -17.81
N ASN A 95 1.27 -5.64 -17.96
CA ASN A 95 0.22 -4.63 -17.93
C ASN A 95 -0.88 -4.91 -16.88
N LEU A 96 -0.69 -5.94 -16.03
CA LEU A 96 -1.64 -6.30 -14.98
C LEU A 96 -1.06 -5.91 -13.63
N THR A 97 -1.81 -5.11 -12.88
CA THR A 97 -1.54 -4.89 -11.45
C THR A 97 -2.32 -5.93 -10.66
N THR A 98 -1.62 -6.69 -9.83
CA THR A 98 -2.22 -7.68 -8.93
C THR A 98 -2.06 -7.24 -7.48
N PHE A 99 -3.06 -7.58 -6.66
CA PHE A 99 -3.09 -7.32 -5.23
C PHE A 99 -3.25 -8.66 -4.51
N GLU A 100 -2.26 -9.02 -3.71
CA GLU A 100 -2.27 -10.23 -2.91
C GLU A 100 -2.32 -9.84 -1.43
N TYR A 101 -3.37 -10.26 -0.73
CA TYR A 101 -3.53 -9.98 0.69
C TYR A 101 -2.83 -11.07 1.49
N LEU A 102 -1.89 -10.67 2.34
CA LEU A 102 -1.00 -11.57 3.05
C LEU A 102 -1.39 -11.63 4.53
N SER A 103 -1.73 -12.83 5.00
CA SER A 103 -1.80 -13.14 6.43
C SER A 103 -0.40 -13.20 7.04
N GLN A 104 -0.30 -13.28 8.36
CA GLN A 104 0.99 -13.39 9.05
C GLN A 104 1.86 -14.53 8.52
N HIS A 105 1.26 -15.70 8.30
CA HIS A 105 1.97 -16.88 7.78
C HIS A 105 2.43 -16.65 6.33
N LEU A 106 1.56 -16.12 5.48
CA LEU A 106 1.88 -15.83 4.08
C LEU A 106 2.94 -14.74 3.96
N LEU A 107 2.91 -13.72 4.81
CA LEU A 107 3.93 -12.68 4.87
C LEU A 107 5.29 -13.27 5.28
N TYR A 108 5.33 -14.11 6.31
CA TYR A 108 6.56 -14.80 6.71
C TYR A 108 7.12 -15.64 5.57
N GLN A 109 6.28 -16.44 4.90
CA GLN A 109 6.69 -17.22 3.72
C GLN A 109 7.18 -16.33 2.58
N PHE A 110 6.48 -15.24 2.29
CA PHE A 110 6.85 -14.29 1.23
C PHE A 110 8.22 -13.65 1.46
N LEU A 111 8.54 -13.31 2.71
CA LEU A 111 9.82 -12.68 3.06
C LEU A 111 10.97 -13.67 3.21
N THR A 112 10.69 -14.93 3.58
CA THR A 112 11.72 -15.98 3.76
C THR A 112 12.04 -16.73 2.48
N LEU A 113 11.07 -16.94 1.60
CA LEU A 113 11.31 -17.45 0.27
C LEU A 113 12.03 -16.35 -0.52
N LYS A 114 13.18 -16.67 -1.11
CA LYS A 114 13.95 -15.71 -1.91
C LYS A 114 13.06 -15.16 -3.03
N ILE A 115 12.67 -13.89 -2.90
CA ILE A 115 11.87 -13.20 -3.91
C ILE A 115 12.71 -13.19 -5.21
N PRO A 116 12.15 -13.63 -6.35
CA PRO A 116 12.90 -13.67 -7.60
C PRO A 116 13.49 -12.31 -7.99
N ASP A 117 14.70 -12.32 -8.53
CA ASP A 117 15.47 -11.10 -8.87
C ASP A 117 14.81 -10.26 -10.00
N ASN A 118 13.77 -10.78 -10.66
CA ASN A 118 12.96 -10.05 -11.63
C ASN A 118 11.70 -9.40 -11.03
N THR A 119 11.49 -9.53 -9.72
CA THR A 119 10.30 -9.04 -9.04
C THR A 119 10.40 -7.53 -8.77
N LYS A 120 9.32 -6.81 -9.08
CA LYS A 120 9.18 -5.39 -8.79
C LYS A 120 7.77 -5.09 -8.31
N GLY A 121 7.65 -4.41 -7.18
CA GLY A 121 6.35 -4.08 -6.63
C GLY A 121 6.42 -3.29 -5.33
N TYR A 122 5.30 -3.25 -4.63
CA TYR A 122 5.18 -2.64 -3.33
C TYR A 122 4.60 -3.63 -2.33
N LEU A 123 5.27 -3.77 -1.19
CA LEU A 123 4.72 -4.43 -0.02
C LEU A 123 4.21 -3.35 0.93
N GLN A 124 2.90 -3.29 1.13
CA GLN A 124 2.25 -2.26 1.92
C GLN A 124 1.62 -2.88 3.16
N ARG A 125 1.79 -2.25 4.33
CA ARG A 125 1.14 -2.66 5.57
C ARG A 125 -0.37 -2.47 5.44
N PHE A 126 -1.14 -3.50 5.79
CA PHE A 126 -2.59 -3.42 5.72
C PHE A 126 -3.12 -2.47 6.81
N VAL A 127 -3.99 -1.53 6.41
CA VAL A 127 -4.64 -0.61 7.35
C VAL A 127 -6.05 -1.12 7.59
N TYR A 128 -6.34 -1.50 8.83
CA TYR A 128 -7.67 -1.93 9.18
C TYR A 128 -8.66 -0.77 9.11
N PRO A 129 -9.88 -1.01 8.61
CA PRO A 129 -10.92 -0.01 8.63
C PRO A 129 -11.24 0.36 10.09
N LYS A 130 -11.62 1.62 10.31
CA LYS A 130 -12.16 2.07 11.59
C LYS A 130 -13.56 1.49 11.84
N SER A 131 -14.28 1.14 10.77
CA SER A 131 -15.56 0.45 10.79
C SER A 131 -15.38 -1.08 10.83
N SER A 132 -16.48 -1.84 10.87
CA SER A 132 -16.44 -3.30 10.88
C SER A 132 -16.15 -3.92 9.51
N CYS A 133 -16.37 -3.18 8.42
CA CYS A 133 -16.23 -3.64 7.04
C CYS A 133 -15.15 -2.84 6.32
N ASN A 134 -14.51 -3.42 5.31
CA ASN A 134 -13.61 -2.63 4.48
C ASN A 134 -14.42 -1.76 3.51
N GLU A 135 -14.00 -0.50 3.37
CA GLU A 135 -14.74 0.54 2.68
C GLU A 135 -13.83 1.40 1.81
N VAL A 136 -14.27 1.74 0.60
CA VAL A 136 -13.60 2.65 -0.31
C VAL A 136 -14.53 3.76 -0.73
N ILE A 137 -14.05 5.00 -0.60
CA ILE A 137 -14.71 6.19 -1.11
C ILE A 137 -14.08 6.54 -2.46
N LYS A 138 -14.87 6.48 -3.53
CA LYS A 138 -14.49 6.93 -4.86
C LYS A 138 -15.02 8.33 -5.09
N CYS A 139 -14.11 9.26 -5.39
CA CYS A 139 -14.45 10.62 -5.77
C CYS A 139 -14.22 10.80 -7.27
N THR A 140 -15.27 11.20 -7.99
CA THR A 140 -15.19 11.62 -9.39
C THR A 140 -15.39 13.12 -9.46
N TRP A 141 -14.34 13.84 -9.84
CA TRP A 141 -14.36 15.29 -9.93
C TRP A 141 -14.24 15.76 -11.39
N THR A 142 -15.08 16.73 -11.76
CA THR A 142 -15.00 17.47 -13.01
C THR A 142 -15.24 18.96 -12.72
N ASN A 143 -15.09 19.83 -13.72
CA ASN A 143 -15.25 21.28 -13.54
C ASN A 143 -16.60 21.70 -12.92
N ASN A 144 -17.67 20.93 -13.17
CA ASN A 144 -19.03 21.32 -12.80
C ASN A 144 -19.64 20.44 -11.71
N LEU A 145 -18.99 19.33 -11.33
CA LEU A 145 -19.59 18.33 -10.44
C LEU A 145 -18.53 17.52 -9.72
N CYS A 146 -18.84 17.21 -8.46
CA CYS A 146 -18.07 16.34 -7.59
C CYS A 146 -19.02 15.26 -7.08
N PHE A 147 -18.76 14.01 -7.45
CA PHE A 147 -19.58 12.86 -7.12
C PHE A 147 -18.79 11.90 -6.22
N PHE A 148 -19.43 11.44 -5.16
CA PHE A 148 -18.84 10.52 -4.19
C PHE A 148 -19.65 9.22 -4.16
N GLU A 149 -18.96 8.11 -4.30
CA GLU A 149 -19.50 6.76 -4.11
C GLU A 149 -18.78 6.12 -2.93
N CYS A 150 -19.51 5.35 -2.12
CA CYS A 150 -18.91 4.53 -1.07
C CYS A 150 -19.22 3.06 -1.37
N PHE A 151 -18.18 2.24 -1.49
CA PHE A 151 -18.27 0.81 -1.65
C PHE A 151 -17.87 0.16 -0.32
N SER A 152 -18.77 -0.63 0.26
CA SER A 152 -18.54 -1.35 1.52
C SER A 152 -18.67 -2.84 1.29
N ASN A 153 -17.79 -3.62 1.91
CA ASN A 153 -17.86 -5.07 1.82
C ASN A 153 -19.06 -5.64 2.56
N GLN A 154 -19.64 -6.69 1.97
CA GLN A 154 -20.76 -7.41 2.57
C GLN A 154 -20.36 -8.11 3.87
N TYR A 155 -19.13 -8.62 3.92
CA TYR A 155 -18.59 -9.32 5.08
C TYR A 155 -17.70 -8.40 5.92
N GLN A 156 -17.84 -8.50 7.23
CA GLN A 156 -16.98 -7.81 8.18
C GLN A 156 -15.53 -8.28 8.04
N ILE A 157 -14.57 -7.38 8.29
CA ILE A 157 -13.15 -7.68 8.14
C ILE A 157 -12.68 -8.78 9.10
N LYS A 158 -13.37 -9.01 10.22
CA LYS A 158 -13.03 -10.07 11.20
C LYS A 158 -13.83 -11.36 11.01
N PHE A 159 -14.68 -11.47 9.99
CA PHE A 159 -15.53 -12.65 9.79
C PHE A 159 -14.77 -13.86 9.24
N SER A 160 -14.33 -14.76 10.11
CA SER A 160 -13.44 -15.88 9.78
C SER A 160 -13.99 -16.92 8.81
N LYS A 161 -15.32 -16.99 8.61
CA LYS A 161 -15.94 -17.94 7.67
C LYS A 161 -15.86 -17.48 6.21
N ALA A 162 -15.61 -16.20 5.96
CA ALA A 162 -15.39 -15.67 4.62
C ALA A 162 -13.90 -15.59 4.32
N ASP A 163 -13.56 -15.85 3.07
CA ASP A 163 -12.19 -15.73 2.59
C ASP A 163 -11.67 -14.28 2.72
N ILE A 164 -10.34 -14.11 2.79
CA ILE A 164 -9.70 -12.79 2.92
C ILE A 164 -10.16 -11.85 1.81
N TYR A 165 -10.23 -12.32 0.57
CA TYR A 165 -10.58 -11.48 -0.57
C TYR A 165 -12.05 -11.01 -0.49
N GLN A 166 -12.96 -11.85 0.01
CA GLN A 166 -14.37 -11.49 0.20
C GLN A 166 -14.60 -10.41 1.28
N ARG A 167 -13.62 -10.20 2.15
CA ARG A 167 -13.66 -9.22 3.24
C ARG A 167 -12.85 -7.96 2.95
N ALA A 168 -11.82 -8.06 2.11
CA ALA A 168 -10.83 -7.00 1.92
C ALA A 168 -10.89 -6.31 0.54
N VAL A 169 -11.29 -7.01 -0.54
CA VAL A 169 -11.38 -6.40 -1.89
C VAL A 169 -12.57 -5.47 -1.96
N THR A 170 -12.43 -4.29 -2.57
CA THR A 170 -13.47 -3.23 -2.60
C THR A 170 -13.62 -2.57 -3.97
N PHE A 171 -13.06 -3.17 -5.02
CA PHE A 171 -13.02 -2.66 -6.39
C PHE A 171 -13.56 -3.65 -7.41
#